data_AF-A0A0B6Y8E7-F1
#
_entry.id   AF-A0A0B6Y8E7-F1
#
_cell.length_a   1.000
_cell.length_b   1.000
_cell.length_c   1.000
_cell.angle_alpha   90.00
_cell.angle_beta   90.00
_cell.angle_gamma   90.00
#
_symmetry.space_group_name_H-M   'P 1'
#
loop_
_entity.id
_entity.type
_entity.pdbx_description
1 polymer ?
#
loop_
_entity_poly.entity_id
_entity_poly.type
_entity_poly.pdbx_seq_one_letter_code
_entity_poly.pdbx_strand_id
1 'polypeptide(L)'
;ETINIRDVYADPRFNQEVDKKTGYRTHSILSMPILNYEGEVIGEAQIINKVTGNHEFTKQDEDLFQKYLTFCGIGITNAQLFEMSVNEFKRNQLLLHLARGIFEEQSNLEKLVQKIMLD
;
A
#
# COMPACT_ATOMS: atom_id res chain seq x y z
N GLU A 1 1.74 -4.30 -15.48
CA GLU A 1 0.93 -4.84 -16.61
C GLU A 1 0.12 -6.03 -16.12
N THR A 2 -0.95 -6.41 -16.82
CA THR A 2 -1.73 -7.61 -16.48
C THR A 2 -0.94 -8.87 -16.82
N ILE A 3 -0.83 -9.79 -15.87
CA ILE A 3 -0.14 -11.07 -16.02
C ILE A 3 -1.14 -12.19 -15.68
N ASN A 4 -1.45 -13.04 -16.67
CA ASN A 4 -2.31 -14.21 -16.49
C ASN A 4 -1.52 -15.48 -16.84
N ILE A 5 -1.05 -16.18 -15.81
CA ILE A 5 -0.24 -17.39 -15.93
C ILE A 5 -1.12 -18.60 -15.60
N ARG A 6 -1.23 -19.53 -16.56
CA ARG A 6 -2.05 -20.75 -16.41
C ARG A 6 -1.32 -21.87 -15.67
N ASP A 7 -0.01 -21.98 -15.90
CA ASP A 7 0.87 -22.91 -15.19
C ASP A 7 2.12 -22.14 -14.73
N VAL A 8 2.18 -21.84 -13.43
CA VAL A 8 3.29 -21.12 -12.82
C VAL A 8 4.58 -21.92 -12.79
N TYR A 9 4.53 -23.24 -12.84
CA TYR A 9 5.75 -24.07 -12.85
C TYR A 9 6.44 -24.06 -14.22
N ALA A 10 5.71 -23.69 -15.28
CA ALA A 10 6.27 -23.43 -16.59
C ALA A 10 6.82 -21.99 -16.74
N ASP A 11 6.51 -21.08 -15.80
CA ASP A 11 6.99 -19.70 -15.82
C ASP A 11 8.34 -19.58 -15.07
N PRO A 12 9.42 -19.14 -15.73
CA PRO A 12 10.74 -19.04 -15.11
C PRO A 12 10.82 -17.99 -13.99
N ARG A 13 9.84 -17.09 -13.88
CA ARG A 13 9.80 -16.05 -12.84
C ARG A 13 9.19 -16.57 -11.53
N PHE A 14 8.57 -17.75 -11.54
CA PHE A 14 7.86 -18.27 -10.37
C PHE A 14 8.82 -18.81 -9.31
N ASN A 15 8.67 -18.32 -8.07
CA ASN A 15 9.42 -18.81 -6.93
C ASN A 15 8.66 -19.94 -6.21
N GLN A 16 9.10 -21.18 -6.44
CA GLN A 16 8.48 -22.39 -5.89
C GLN A 16 8.82 -22.65 -4.42
N GLU A 17 9.72 -21.87 -3.80
CA GLU A 17 10.16 -22.13 -2.42
C GLU A 17 9.03 -21.93 -1.40
N VAL A 18 8.10 -21.01 -1.68
CA VAL A 18 6.93 -20.78 -0.80
C VAL A 18 5.99 -21.97 -0.82
N ASP A 19 5.69 -22.51 -2.00
CA ASP A 19 4.90 -23.73 -2.18
C ASP A 19 5.54 -24.92 -1.44
N LYS A 20 6.85 -25.12 -1.62
CA LYS A 20 7.59 -26.21 -0.94
C LYS A 20 7.53 -26.11 0.59
N LYS A 21 7.61 -24.89 1.14
CA LYS A 21 7.59 -24.67 2.59
C LYS A 21 6.20 -24.80 3.19
N THR A 22 5.17 -24.39 2.46
CA THR A 22 3.78 -24.37 2.94
C THR A 22 3.03 -25.66 2.63
N GLY A 23 3.51 -26.47 1.68
CA GLY A 23 2.77 -27.59 1.12
C GLY A 23 1.63 -27.17 0.20
N TYR A 24 1.44 -25.87 -0.03
CA TYR A 24 0.47 -25.35 -0.99
C TYR A 24 0.99 -25.53 -2.41
N ARG A 25 0.10 -25.79 -3.36
CA ARG A 25 0.43 -25.89 -4.79
C ARG A 25 -0.24 -24.77 -5.55
N THR A 26 0.54 -23.81 -6.00
CA THR A 26 0.12 -22.75 -6.91
C THR A 26 0.14 -23.31 -8.34
N HIS A 27 -0.97 -23.21 -9.05
CA HIS A 27 -1.14 -23.65 -10.44
C HIS A 27 -1.22 -22.44 -11.35
N SER A 28 -2.10 -21.49 -11.04
CA SER A 28 -2.35 -20.31 -11.83
C SER A 28 -2.27 -19.03 -11.00
N ILE A 29 -1.87 -17.95 -11.65
CA ILE A 29 -1.81 -16.60 -11.07
C ILE A 29 -2.40 -15.62 -12.06
N LEU A 30 -3.34 -14.79 -11.60
CA LEU A 30 -3.74 -13.56 -12.25
C LEU A 30 -3.25 -12.39 -11.40
N SER A 31 -2.28 -11.63 -11.91
CA SER A 31 -1.76 -10.42 -11.27
C SER A 31 -2.05 -9.18 -12.11
N MET A 32 -2.41 -8.08 -11.44
CA MET A 32 -2.61 -6.79 -12.07
C MET A 32 -2.18 -5.66 -11.12
N PRO A 33 -1.60 -4.56 -11.66
CA PRO A 33 -1.28 -3.39 -10.87
C PRO A 33 -2.56 -2.68 -10.39
N ILE A 34 -2.50 -2.11 -9.20
CA ILE A 34 -3.50 -1.18 -8.69
C ILE A 34 -3.05 0.23 -9.07
N LEU A 35 -3.91 0.97 -9.75
CA LEU A 35 -3.61 2.31 -10.25
C LEU A 35 -4.38 3.38 -9.46
N ASN A 36 -3.78 4.54 -9.25
CA ASN A 36 -4.50 5.74 -8.81
C ASN A 36 -5.23 6.41 -10.00
N TYR A 37 -5.91 7.53 -9.73
CA TYR A 37 -6.65 8.27 -10.76
C TYR A 37 -5.73 8.93 -11.82
N GLU A 38 -4.44 9.09 -11.53
CA GLU A 38 -3.41 9.62 -12.44
C GLU A 38 -2.78 8.51 -13.31
N GLY A 39 -3.14 7.25 -13.06
CA GLY A 39 -2.60 6.09 -13.75
C GLY A 39 -1.27 5.58 -13.18
N GLU A 40 -0.85 6.09 -12.02
CA GLU A 40 0.36 5.63 -11.34
C GLU A 40 0.11 4.34 -10.56
N VAL A 41 1.11 3.47 -10.52
CA VAL A 41 1.04 2.21 -9.79
C VAL A 41 1.24 2.47 -8.30
N ILE A 42 0.20 2.20 -7.51
CA ILE A 42 0.21 2.35 -6.04
C ILE A 42 0.22 1.01 -5.30
N GLY A 43 0.12 -0.09 -6.05
CA GLY A 43 0.17 -1.44 -5.50
C GLY A 43 0.04 -2.52 -6.57
N GLU A 44 0.03 -3.77 -6.13
CA GLU A 44 -0.19 -4.94 -6.96
C GLU A 44 -1.18 -5.87 -6.26
N ALA A 45 -2.11 -6.43 -7.02
CA ALA A 45 -3.04 -7.42 -6.52
C ALA A 45 -2.90 -8.70 -7.35
N GLN A 46 -2.92 -9.83 -6.65
CA GLN A 46 -2.86 -11.15 -7.27
C GLN A 46 -3.97 -12.05 -6.76
N ILE A 47 -4.52 -12.86 -7.66
CA ILE A 47 -5.41 -13.98 -7.35
C ILE A 47 -4.71 -15.25 -7.79
N ILE A 48 -4.65 -16.23 -6.89
CA ILE A 48 -4.01 -17.51 -7.15
C ILE A 48 -5.07 -18.61 -7.19
N ASN A 49 -4.87 -19.61 -8.06
CA ASN A 49 -5.69 -20.82 -8.14
C ASN A 49 -7.20 -20.55 -8.24
N LYS A 50 -7.70 -20.29 -9.44
CA LYS A 50 -9.15 -20.25 -9.67
C LYS A 50 -9.79 -21.56 -9.17
N VAL A 51 -10.80 -21.45 -8.32
CA VAL A 51 -11.45 -22.62 -7.69
C VAL A 51 -12.28 -23.42 -8.70
N THR A 52 -12.81 -22.77 -9.73
CA THR A 52 -13.65 -23.38 -10.76
C THR A 52 -12.90 -23.58 -12.07
N GLY A 53 -13.27 -24.64 -12.81
CA GLY A 53 -12.57 -25.04 -14.03
C GLY A 53 -11.20 -25.64 -13.75
N ASN A 54 -10.31 -25.62 -14.74
CA ASN A 54 -8.95 -26.17 -14.65
C ASN A 54 -7.95 -25.16 -14.05
N HIS A 55 -8.37 -24.40 -13.03
CA HIS A 55 -7.60 -23.30 -12.43
C HIS A 55 -7.29 -22.11 -13.35
N GLU A 56 -7.68 -22.13 -14.63
CA GLU A 56 -7.37 -21.04 -15.56
C GLU A 56 -8.29 -19.82 -15.41
N PHE A 57 -7.70 -18.62 -15.39
CA PHE A 57 -8.45 -17.37 -15.43
C PHE A 57 -8.83 -17.02 -16.87
N THR A 58 -10.11 -16.72 -17.06
CA THR A 58 -10.72 -16.33 -18.33
C THR A 58 -10.62 -14.83 -18.54
N LYS A 59 -10.90 -14.37 -19.77
CA LYS A 59 -10.94 -12.94 -20.05
C LYS A 59 -12.02 -12.21 -19.24
N GLN A 60 -13.13 -12.88 -18.91
CA GLN A 60 -14.16 -12.32 -18.04
C GLN A 60 -13.66 -12.12 -16.60
N ASP A 61 -12.83 -13.04 -16.10
CA ASP A 61 -12.21 -12.89 -14.77
C ASP A 61 -11.23 -11.71 -14.76
N GLU A 62 -10.44 -11.54 -15.83
CA GLU A 62 -9.57 -10.37 -15.98
C GLU A 62 -10.37 -9.07 -15.95
N ASP A 63 -11.44 -8.98 -16.73
CA ASP A 63 -12.27 -7.78 -16.86
C ASP A 63 -12.97 -7.42 -15.53
N LEU A 64 -13.43 -8.44 -14.79
CA LEU A 64 -13.98 -8.26 -13.47
C LEU A 64 -12.92 -7.82 -12.46
N PHE A 65 -11.76 -8.48 -12.47
CA PHE A 65 -10.67 -8.16 -11.55
C PHE A 65 -10.18 -6.72 -11.74
N GLN A 66 -10.00 -6.29 -13.00
CA GLN A 66 -9.63 -4.91 -13.32
C GLN A 66 -10.63 -3.89 -12.76
N LYS A 67 -11.95 -4.16 -12.87
CA LYS A 67 -12.99 -3.28 -12.30
C LYS A 67 -12.88 -3.18 -10.78
N TYR A 68 -12.59 -4.29 -10.10
CA TYR A 68 -12.35 -4.28 -8.65
C TYR A 68 -11.12 -3.45 -8.28
N LEU A 69 -10.02 -3.58 -9.03
CA LEU A 69 -8.80 -2.84 -8.74
C LEU A 69 -8.94 -1.33 -8.93
N THR A 70 -9.83 -0.87 -9.80
CA THR A 70 -10.19 0.57 -9.87
C THR A 70 -10.73 1.07 -8.52
N PHE A 71 -11.62 0.32 -7.87
CA PHE A 71 -12.14 0.70 -6.55
C PHE A 71 -11.08 0.60 -5.46
N CYS A 72 -10.21 -0.42 -5.51
CA CYS A 72 -9.06 -0.50 -4.60
C CYS A 72 -8.15 0.72 -4.76
N GLY A 73 -7.90 1.16 -5.99
CA GLY A 73 -7.12 2.35 -6.32
C GLY A 73 -7.65 3.61 -5.63
N ILE A 74 -8.96 3.85 -5.76
CA ILE A 74 -9.66 4.96 -5.11
C ILE A 74 -9.54 4.86 -3.57
N GLY A 75 -9.83 3.68 -3.02
CA GLY A 75 -9.82 3.46 -1.57
C GLY A 75 -8.45 3.68 -0.94
N ILE A 76 -7.40 3.11 -1.55
CA ILE A 76 -6.01 3.26 -1.08
C ILE A 76 -5.57 4.70 -1.19
N THR A 77 -5.83 5.37 -2.32
CA THR A 77 -5.47 6.77 -2.53
C THR A 77 -6.13 7.67 -1.47
N ASN A 78 -7.42 7.46 -1.20
CA ASN A 78 -8.14 8.24 -0.18
C ASN A 78 -7.59 8.00 1.23
N ALA A 79 -7.24 6.76 1.58
CA ALA A 79 -6.64 6.43 2.86
C ALA A 79 -5.27 7.11 3.03
N GLN A 80 -4.43 7.08 1.99
CA GLN A 80 -3.13 7.76 1.99
C GLN A 80 -3.28 9.28 2.12
N LEU A 81 -4.20 9.90 1.38
CA LEU A 81 -4.48 11.34 1.49
C LEU A 81 -4.96 11.73 2.90
N PHE A 82 -5.82 10.91 3.50
CA PHE A 82 -6.28 11.12 4.87
C PHE A 82 -5.13 11.02 5.87
N GLU A 83 -4.30 9.99 5.77
CA GLU A 83 -3.13 9.80 6.62
C GLU A 83 -2.14 10.97 6.51
N MET A 84 -1.87 11.43 5.29
CA MET A 84 -1.03 12.61 5.02
C MET A 84 -1.61 13.86 5.71
N SER A 85 -2.91 14.12 5.56
CA SER A 85 -3.59 15.25 6.21
C SER A 85 -3.47 15.20 7.73
N VAL A 86 -3.67 14.03 8.34
CA VAL A 86 -3.51 13.83 9.79
C VAL A 86 -2.07 14.09 10.24
N ASN A 87 -1.08 13.60 9.47
CA ASN A 87 0.34 13.79 9.80
C ASN A 87 0.78 15.26 9.66
N GLU A 88 0.31 15.96 8.62
CA GLU A 88 0.56 17.39 8.45
C GLU A 88 -0.09 18.21 9.57
N PHE A 89 -1.33 17.88 9.95
CA PHE A 89 -2.00 18.51 11.07
C PHE A 89 -1.20 18.35 12.37
N LYS A 90 -0.74 17.13 12.68
CA LYS A 90 0.11 16.86 13.86
C LYS A 90 1.40 17.67 13.83
N ARG A 91 2.09 17.69 12.68
CA ARG A 91 3.33 18.48 12.50
C ARG A 91 3.09 19.95 12.78
N ASN A 92 2.01 20.52 12.24
CA ASN A 92 1.68 21.94 12.43
C ASN A 92 1.31 22.25 13.89
N GLN A 93 0.59 21.35 14.58
CA GLN A 93 0.30 21.50 16.00
C GLN A 93 1.56 21.52 16.85
N LEU A 94 2.52 20.62 16.59
CA LEU A 94 3.81 20.60 17.29
C LEU A 94 4.58 21.90 17.08
N LEU A 95 4.66 22.41 15.85
CA LEU A 95 5.32 23.69 15.55
C LEU A 95 4.69 24.87 16.31
N LEU A 96 3.36 24.94 16.36
CA LEU A 96 2.66 25.99 17.10
C LEU A 96 2.87 25.87 18.61
N HIS A 97 2.90 24.64 19.15
CA HIS A 97 3.17 24.40 20.56
C HIS A 97 4.58 24.85 20.95
N LEU A 98 5.59 24.45 20.16
CA LEU A 98 6.97 24.90 20.35
C LEU A 98 7.08 26.42 20.26
N ALA A 99 6.47 27.05 19.25
CA ALA A 99 6.48 28.51 19.11
C ALA A 99 5.90 29.21 20.34
N ARG A 100 4.76 28.74 20.88
CA ARG A 100 4.19 29.29 22.13
C ARG A 100 5.13 29.12 23.31
N GLY A 101 5.72 27.94 23.49
CA GLY A 101 6.71 27.70 24.55
C GLY A 101 7.90 28.68 24.47
N ILE A 102 8.38 28.96 23.25
CA ILE A 102 9.43 29.97 22.99
C ILE A 102 9.01 31.38 23.43
N PHE A 103 7.80 31.80 23.07
CA PHE A 103 7.32 33.14 23.39
C PHE A 103 6.93 33.33 24.87
N GLU A 104 6.51 32.27 25.57
CA GLU A 104 6.19 32.33 26.99
C GLU A 104 7.44 32.48 27.89
N GLU A 105 8.59 31.93 27.48
CA GLU A 105 9.84 31.95 28.25
C GLU A 105 10.92 32.92 27.71
N GLN A 106 10.52 34.13 27.26
CA GLN A 106 11.45 35.16 26.73
C GLN A 106 12.53 35.67 27.71
N SER A 107 12.55 35.23 28.97
CA SER A 107 13.47 35.74 30.00
C SER A 107 14.69 34.85 30.29
N ASN A 108 14.74 33.60 29.80
CA ASN A 108 15.92 32.74 30.01
C ASN A 108 16.07 31.64 28.93
N LEU A 109 17.05 31.83 28.04
CA LEU A 109 17.34 30.94 26.92
C LEU A 109 17.74 29.51 27.35
N GLU A 110 18.38 29.33 28.51
CA GLU A 110 18.80 28.00 28.99
C GLU A 110 17.60 27.15 29.44
N LYS A 111 16.61 27.77 30.09
CA LYS A 111 15.37 27.09 30.49
C LYS A 111 14.56 26.64 29.27
N LEU A 112 14.54 27.47 28.24
CA LEU A 112 13.85 27.21 26.99
C LEU A 112 14.42 25.98 26.26
N VAL A 113 15.75 25.91 26.13
CA VAL A 113 16.44 24.78 25.46
C VAL A 113 16.24 23.48 26.25
N GLN A 114 16.27 23.52 27.58
CA GLN A 114 15.99 22.35 28.42
C GLN A 114 14.59 21.79 28.19
N LYS A 115 13.58 22.67 28.08
CA LYS A 115 12.18 22.25 27.92
C LYS A 115 11.92 21.61 26.55
N ILE A 116 12.47 22.19 25.47
CA ILE A 116 12.34 21.66 24.09
C ILE A 116 13.00 20.28 23.92
N MET A 117 14.06 19.99 24.68
CA MET A 117 14.81 18.74 24.58
C MET A 117 14.26 17.60 25.46
N LEU A 118 13.42 17.92 26.45
CA LEU A 118 12.91 16.96 27.43
C LEU A 118 11.43 16.59 27.25
N ASP A 119 10.67 17.38 26.49
CA ASP A 119 9.29 17.08 26.04
C ASP A 119 9.26 16.58 24.58
#